data_AF-A0A2V9DQI7-F1
#
_entry.id   AF-A0A2V9DQI7-F1
#
_cell.length_a   1.000
_cell.length_b   1.000
_cell.length_c   1.000
_cell.angle_alpha   90.00
_cell.angle_beta   90.00
_cell.angle_gamma   90.00
#
_symmetry.space_group_name_H-M   'P 1'
#
loop_
_entity.id
_entity.type
_entity.pdbx_description
1 polymer ?
#
loop_
_entity_poly.entity_id
_entity_poly.type
_entity_poly.pdbx_seq_one_letter_code
_entity_poly.pdbx_strand_id
1 'polypeptide(L)'
;MILFGTSRIARSVELSCERLYMQFCDSRLDATTEKLFERLEGELRGVDELRLTDSAWLAREDLRQWLEPLLVSVRARGGRVTFLRAPASDRTGFRRTM
;
A
#
# COMPACT_ATOMS: atom_id res chain seq x y z
N MET A 1 -17.11 -14.77 -25.15
CA MET A 1 -17.64 -13.41 -25.32
C MET A 1 -18.83 -13.26 -24.39
N ILE A 2 -18.68 -12.54 -23.27
CA ILE A 2 -19.77 -12.21 -22.35
C ILE A 2 -19.64 -10.71 -22.06
N LEU A 3 -20.68 -9.97 -22.43
CA LEU A 3 -20.83 -8.55 -22.19
C LEU A 3 -21.11 -8.30 -20.71
N PHE A 4 -20.23 -7.58 -20.04
CA PHE A 4 -20.55 -6.94 -18.77
C PHE A 4 -20.49 -5.43 -18.99
N GLY A 5 -21.66 -4.81 -19.01
CA GLY A 5 -21.75 -3.36 -18.82
C GLY A 5 -21.06 -3.04 -17.50
N THR A 6 -19.88 -2.44 -17.58
CA THR A 6 -19.15 -2.02 -16.38
C THR A 6 -19.84 -0.78 -15.87
N SER A 7 -20.87 -0.99 -15.04
CA SER A 7 -21.16 -0.04 -13.98
C SER A 7 -19.81 0.20 -13.29
N ARG A 8 -19.26 1.40 -13.48
CA ARG A 8 -17.89 1.75 -13.12
C ARG A 8 -17.82 1.90 -11.61
N ILE A 9 -17.96 0.80 -10.88
CA ILE A 9 -17.71 0.75 -9.44
C ILE A 9 -16.20 0.89 -9.33
N ALA A 10 -15.75 2.12 -9.08
CA ALA A 10 -14.35 2.42 -8.88
C ALA A 10 -13.79 1.43 -7.85
N ARG A 11 -12.80 0.62 -8.27
CA ARG A 11 -12.16 -0.32 -7.36
C ARG A 11 -11.21 0.47 -6.47
N SER A 12 -11.73 0.92 -5.34
CA SER A 12 -10.94 1.58 -4.31
C SER A 12 -10.35 0.56 -3.36
N VAL A 13 -9.03 0.53 -3.21
CA VAL A 13 -8.36 -0.29 -2.18
C VAL A 13 -7.76 0.62 -1.12
N GLU A 14 -7.94 0.24 0.13
CA GLU A 14 -7.29 0.89 1.26
C GLU A 14 -6.09 0.06 1.70
N LEU A 15 -4.92 0.69 1.71
CA LEU A 15 -3.67 0.12 2.21
C LEU A 15 -3.27 0.87 3.47
N SER A 16 -3.20 0.15 4.59
CA SER A 16 -2.58 0.68 5.80
C SER A 16 -1.07 0.54 5.71
N CYS A 17 -0.36 1.67 5.75
CA CYS A 17 1.09 1.68 5.70
C CYS A 17 1.71 0.96 6.91
N GLU A 18 1.02 0.90 8.06
CA GLU A 18 1.45 0.13 9.23
C GLU A 18 1.47 -1.39 8.93
N ARG A 19 0.34 -1.95 8.46
CA ARG A 19 0.27 -3.38 8.12
C ARG A 19 1.26 -3.75 7.03
N LEU A 20 1.38 -2.90 6.01
CA LEU A 20 2.31 -3.12 4.92
C LEU A 20 3.76 -3.07 5.42
N TYR A 21 4.08 -2.18 6.36
CA TYR A 21 5.38 -2.17 7.05
C TYR A 21 5.63 -3.45 7.85
N MET A 22 4.66 -3.91 8.65
CA MET A 22 4.79 -5.16 9.39
C MET A 22 5.02 -6.35 8.45
N GLN A 23 4.25 -6.44 7.36
CA GLN A 23 4.37 -7.51 6.39
C GLN A 23 5.68 -7.42 5.60
N PHE A 24 6.21 -6.21 5.38
CA PHE A 24 7.54 -5.98 4.82
C PHE A 24 8.64 -6.46 5.76
N CYS A 25 8.58 -6.13 7.06
CA CYS A 25 9.53 -6.65 8.05
C CYS A 25 9.52 -8.18 8.11
N ASP A 26 8.33 -8.78 8.15
CA ASP A 26 8.14 -10.24 8.12
C ASP A 26 8.75 -10.85 6.85
N SER A 27 8.41 -10.30 5.68
CA SER A 27 8.93 -10.78 4.39
C SER A 27 10.43 -10.54 4.21
N ARG A 28 11.06 -9.63 4.98
CA ARG A 28 12.52 -9.49 5.01
C ARG A 28 13.17 -10.61 5.82
N LEU A 29 12.52 -11.08 6.89
CA LEU A 29 12.97 -12.25 7.65
C LEU A 29 12.87 -13.52 6.79
N ASP A 30 11.79 -13.66 6.02
CA ASP A 30 11.56 -14.81 5.14
C ASP A 30 12.18 -14.66 3.74
N ALA A 31 12.88 -13.56 3.44
CA ALA A 31 13.40 -13.23 2.12
C ALA A 31 12.37 -13.32 0.97
N THR A 32 11.08 -13.09 1.27
CA THR A 32 9.95 -13.13 0.32
C THR A 32 9.43 -11.74 -0.06
N THR A 33 10.20 -10.69 0.26
CA THR A 33 9.84 -9.29 0.05
C THR A 33 9.43 -9.01 -1.40
N GLU A 34 10.20 -9.51 -2.39
CA GLU A 34 9.89 -9.31 -3.81
C GLU A 34 8.55 -9.94 -4.21
N LYS A 35 8.26 -11.16 -3.72
CA LYS A 35 6.99 -11.85 -4.00
C LYS A 35 5.78 -11.11 -3.39
N LEU A 36 5.96 -10.52 -2.21
CA LEU A 36 4.93 -9.71 -1.58
C LEU A 36 4.56 -8.51 -2.46
N PHE A 37 5.57 -7.78 -2.96
CA PHE A 37 5.34 -6.61 -3.80
C PHE A 37 4.85 -6.96 -5.20
N GLU A 38 5.29 -8.07 -5.79
CA GLU A 38 4.77 -8.57 -7.07
C GLU A 38 3.28 -8.88 -6.98
N ARG A 39 2.87 -9.60 -5.92
CA ARG A 39 1.46 -9.88 -5.67
C ARG A 39 0.66 -8.59 -5.45
N LEU A 40 1.21 -7.67 -4.67
CA LEU A 40 0.58 -6.38 -4.41
C LEU A 40 0.42 -5.56 -5.71
N GLU A 41 1.41 -5.58 -6.60
CA GLU A 41 1.33 -4.90 -7.89
C GLU A 41 0.21 -5.48 -8.76
N GLY A 42 0.08 -6.82 -8.78
CA GLY A 42 -1.00 -7.52 -9.47
C GLY A 42 -2.38 -7.08 -9.00
N GLU A 43 -2.57 -7.00 -7.68
CA GLU A 43 -3.82 -6.51 -7.07
C GLU A 43 -4.08 -5.03 -7.41
N LEU A 44 -3.03 -4.19 -7.37
CA LEU A 44 -3.12 -2.76 -7.69
C LEU A 44 -3.34 -2.47 -9.18
N ARG A 45 -3.17 -3.45 -10.07
CA ARG A 45 -3.34 -3.27 -11.53
C ARG A 45 -4.79 -3.01 -11.93
N GLY A 46 -5.75 -3.48 -11.14
CA GLY A 46 -7.18 -3.30 -11.37
C GLY A 46 -7.85 -2.24 -10.49
N VAL A 47 -7.06 -1.41 -9.79
CA VAL A 47 -7.54 -0.44 -8.80
C VAL A 47 -7.55 0.97 -9.40
N ASP A 48 -8.69 1.64 -9.28
CA ASP A 48 -8.90 3.01 -9.74
C ASP A 48 -8.53 4.05 -8.66
N GLU A 49 -8.63 3.68 -7.39
CA GLU A 49 -8.33 4.56 -6.25
C GLU A 49 -7.55 3.81 -5.18
N LEU A 50 -6.35 4.28 -4.87
CA LEU A 50 -5.49 3.79 -3.81
C LEU A 50 -5.51 4.76 -2.64
N ARG A 51 -6.01 4.30 -1.50
CA ARG A 51 -6.04 5.08 -0.25
C ARG A 51 -4.97 4.55 0.69
N LEU A 52 -3.96 5.36 0.96
CA LEU A 52 -2.89 5.05 1.91
C LEU A 52 -3.22 5.68 3.25
N THR A 53 -3.47 4.87 4.27
CA THR A 53 -3.64 5.33 5.65
C THR A 53 -2.33 5.26 6.40
N ASP A 54 -2.21 6.02 7.48
CA ASP A 54 -1.03 5.98 8.36
C ASP A 54 0.26 6.34 7.61
N SER A 55 0.18 7.37 6.77
CA SER A 55 1.30 7.85 5.95
C SER A 55 2.55 8.25 6.75
N ALA A 56 2.46 8.31 8.08
CA ALA A 56 3.61 8.44 8.99
C ALA A 56 4.60 7.27 8.87
N TRP A 57 4.13 6.07 8.54
CA TRP A 57 5.00 4.90 8.33
C TRP A 57 5.78 4.98 7.01
N LEU A 58 5.29 5.73 6.00
CA LEU A 58 6.04 5.97 4.75
C LEU A 58 7.34 6.74 4.98
N ALA A 59 7.46 7.48 6.08
CA ALA A 59 8.68 8.20 6.42
C ALA A 59 9.79 7.29 6.98
N ARG A 60 9.51 5.99 7.20
CA ARG A 60 10.45 5.04 7.81
C ARG A 60 11.05 4.05 6.81
N GLU A 61 12.35 3.82 6.98
CA GLU A 61 13.12 2.62 6.59
C GLU A 61 12.77 2.03 5.21
N ASP A 62 13.08 2.77 4.15
CA ASP A 62 13.09 2.27 2.77
C ASP A 62 11.75 1.80 2.19
N LEU A 63 10.68 1.74 3.00
CA LEU A 63 9.35 1.31 2.57
C LEU A 63 8.83 2.19 1.44
N ARG A 64 9.10 3.50 1.53
CA ARG A 64 8.76 4.45 0.46
C ARG A 64 9.43 4.08 -0.86
N GLN A 65 10.68 3.63 -0.86
CA GLN A 65 11.39 3.27 -2.09
C GLN A 65 10.73 2.07 -2.78
N TRP A 66 10.21 1.12 -2.00
CA TRP A 66 9.46 -0.02 -2.54
C TRP A 66 8.04 0.35 -3.00
N LEU A 67 7.40 1.32 -2.34
CA LEU A 67 6.06 1.74 -2.70
C LEU A 67 6.02 2.72 -3.87
N GLU A 68 7.05 3.55 -4.03
CA GLU A 68 7.15 4.55 -5.10
C GLU A 68 6.92 3.97 -6.51
N PRO A 69 7.52 2.84 -6.94
CA PRO A 69 7.22 2.24 -8.24
C PRO A 69 5.76 1.81 -8.37
N LEU A 70 5.14 1.29 -7.30
CA LEU A 70 3.72 0.93 -7.30
C LEU A 70 2.83 2.16 -7.45
N LEU A 71 3.15 3.25 -6.75
CA LEU A 71 2.42 4.51 -6.83
C LEU A 71 2.54 5.16 -8.21
N VAL A 72 3.73 5.13 -8.81
CA VAL A 72 3.97 5.58 -10.19
C VAL A 72 3.14 4.76 -11.16
N SER A 73 3.14 3.43 -11.04
CA SER A 73 2.32 2.54 -11.88
C SER A 73 0.82 2.83 -11.77
N VAL A 74 0.30 3.06 -10.56
CA VAL A 74 -1.11 3.43 -10.34
C VAL A 74 -1.41 4.78 -10.98
N ARG A 75 -0.56 5.80 -10.78
CA ARG A 75 -0.75 7.12 -11.39
C ARG A 75 -0.64 7.11 -12.91
N ALA A 76 0.29 6.35 -13.47
CA ALA A 76 0.47 6.19 -14.92
C ALA A 76 -0.75 5.56 -15.59
N ARG A 77 -1.48 4.71 -14.86
CA ARG A 77 -2.76 4.13 -15.29
C ARG A 77 -3.96 5.07 -15.14
N GLY A 78 -3.76 6.25 -14.55
CA GLY A 78 -4.83 7.21 -14.24
C GLY A 78 -5.53 6.96 -12.90
N GLY A 79 -5.02 6.05 -12.08
CA GLY A 79 -5.53 5.80 -10.73
C GLY A 79 -5.19 6.94 -9.77
N ARG A 80 -6.10 7.25 -8.85
CA ARG A 80 -5.86 8.27 -7.82
C ARG A 80 -5.14 7.64 -6.63
N VAL A 81 -4.16 8.36 -6.10
CA VAL A 81 -3.49 7.99 -4.85
C VAL A 81 -3.80 9.06 -3.82
N THR A 82 -4.55 8.68 -2.79
CA THR A 82 -4.94 9.55 -1.68
C THR A 82 -4.15 9.17 -0.44
N PHE A 83 -3.43 10.12 0.14
CA PHE A 83 -2.74 9.93 1.42
C PHE A 83 -3.62 10.47 2.54
N LEU A 84 -4.15 9.55 3.34
CA LEU A 84 -4.86 9.89 4.55
C LEU A 84 -3.84 10.03 5.66
N ARG A 85 -3.62 11.28 6.08
CA ARG A 85 -2.89 11.56 7.30
C ARG A 85 -3.69 10.96 8.45
N ALA A 86 -3.13 9.97 9.14
CA ALA A 86 -3.69 9.53 10.40
C ALA A 86 -3.80 10.75 11.34
N PRO A 87 -4.92 10.97 12.05
CA PRO A 87 -4.86 11.81 13.24
C PRO A 87 -3.74 11.23 14.11
N ALA A 88 -2.86 12.10 14.61
CA ALA A 88 -1.68 11.68 15.37
C ALA A 88 -2.05 10.50 16.28
N SER A 89 -1.51 9.32 15.95
CA SER A 89 -1.76 8.10 16.71
C SER A 89 -1.01 8.25 18.03
N ASP A 90 -1.59 9.08 18.89
CA ASP A 90 -1.31 9.14 20.31
C ASP A 90 -1.83 7.82 20.87
N ARG A 91 -0.91 7.03 21.41
CA ARG A 91 -1.09 5.68 21.99
C ARG A 91 -1.20 4.53 20.98
N THR A 92 -0.08 3.83 20.79
CA THR A 92 0.22 2.53 21.45
C THR A 92 1.23 1.75 20.61
N GLY A 93 2.36 1.34 21.18
CA GLY A 93 2.91 0.03 20.81
C GLY A 93 4.41 -0.12 20.62
N PHE A 94 5.17 0.83 20.07
CA PHE A 94 6.62 0.63 19.90
C PHE A 94 7.38 1.05 21.16
N ARG A 95 7.13 0.31 22.25
CA ARG A 95 7.99 0.35 23.43
C ARG A 95 9.34 -0.25 23.00
N ARG A 96 10.28 0.64 22.68
CA ARG A 96 11.71 0.33 22.61
C ARG A 96 12.05 -0.46 23.87
N THR A 97 12.34 -1.74 23.72
CA THR A 97 13.06 -2.47 24.75
C THR A 97 14.45 -2.74 24.16
N MET A 98 15.38 -2.17 24.91
CA MET A 98 16.84 -2.29 24.94
C MET A 98 17.44 -3.53 24.27
#